data_AF-A0A928HC91-F1
#
_entry.id   AF-A0A928HC91-F1
#
_cell.length_a   1.000
_cell.length_b   1.000
_cell.length_c   1.000
_cell.angle_alpha   90.00
_cell.angle_beta   90.00
_cell.angle_gamma   90.00
#
_symmetry.space_group_name_H-M   'P 1'
#
loop_
_entity.id
_entity.type
_entity.pdbx_description
1 polymer ?
#
loop_
_entity_poly.entity_id
_entity_poly.type
_entity_poly.pdbx_seq_one_letter_code
_entity_poly.pdbx_strand_id
1 'polypeptide(L)' 'MARKKGSTKIPGMTQISISLPQELVKQIDEMARLDNRNRSNFIANSLQNLAKECLGVADSKKKIG' A
#
# COMPACT_ATOMS: atom_id res chain seq x y z
N MET A 1 -5.44 -17.30 29.45
CA MET A 1 -6.58 -16.87 28.61
C MET A 1 -6.08 -16.57 27.19
N ALA A 2 -6.29 -17.47 26.24
CA ALA A 2 -5.92 -17.25 24.85
C ALA A 2 -6.94 -16.28 24.20
N ARG A 3 -6.54 -15.02 24.00
CA ARG A 3 -7.36 -14.05 23.25
C ARG A 3 -7.29 -14.43 21.77
N LYS A 4 -8.32 -15.10 21.27
CA LYS A 4 -8.55 -15.35 19.83
C LYS A 4 -8.72 -13.98 19.16
N LYS A 5 -7.64 -13.43 18.61
CA LYS A 5 -7.64 -12.11 17.96
C LYS A 5 -8.45 -12.24 16.67
N GLY A 6 -9.70 -11.82 16.72
CA GLY A 6 -10.58 -11.76 15.56
C GLY A 6 -9.88 -10.99 14.45
N SER A 7 -9.71 -11.64 13.29
CA SER A 7 -9.24 -11.00 12.08
C SER A 7 -10.33 -10.04 11.61
N THR A 8 -10.24 -8.78 12.02
CA THR A 8 -11.08 -7.71 11.47
C THR A 8 -10.62 -7.48 10.03
N LYS A 9 -11.13 -8.30 9.10
CA LYS A 9 -10.94 -8.08 7.67
C LYS A 9 -11.71 -6.82 7.32
N ILE A 10 -10.99 -5.79 6.88
CA ILE A 10 -11.61 -4.58 6.36
C ILE A 10 -12.33 -4.96 5.06
N PRO A 11 -13.64 -4.69 4.91
CA PRO A 11 -14.37 -4.99 3.67
C PRO A 11 -13.69 -4.38 2.46
N GLY A 12 -13.56 -5.16 1.37
CA GLY A 12 -12.90 -4.72 0.14
C GLY A 12 -11.37 -4.77 0.14
N MET A 13 -10.73 -5.22 1.24
CA MET A 13 -9.28 -5.45 1.26
C MET A 13 -8.92 -6.93 1.12
N THR A 14 -8.05 -7.23 0.17
CA THR A 14 -7.42 -8.54 0.02
C THR A 14 -6.02 -8.48 0.64
N GLN A 15 -5.75 -9.36 1.61
CA GLN A 15 -4.40 -9.54 2.14
C GLN A 15 -3.62 -10.47 1.23
N ILE A 16 -2.42 -10.05 0.84
CA ILE A 16 -1.50 -10.84 0.04
C ILE A 16 -0.20 -11.07 0.81
N SER A 17 0.38 -12.25 0.64
CA SER A 17 1.73 -12.57 1.12
C SER A 17 2.65 -12.67 -0.09
N ILE A 18 3.74 -11.91 -0.06
CA ILE A 18 4.73 -11.87 -1.14
C ILE A 18 6.13 -12.09 -0.57
N SER A 19 6.98 -12.77 -1.32
CA SER A 19 8.41 -12.89 -1.00
C SER A 19 9.19 -11.89 -1.85
N LEU A 20 10.05 -11.11 -1.19
CA LEU A 20 10.88 -10.09 -1.85
C LEU A 20 12.34 -10.28 -1.43
N PRO A 21 13.33 -9.92 -2.28
CA PRO A 21 14.72 -9.86 -1.88
C PRO A 21 14.92 -8.98 -0.65
N GLN A 22 15.75 -9.40 0.29
CA GLN A 22 15.98 -8.66 1.54
C GLN A 22 16.45 -7.22 1.28
N GLU A 23 17.31 -7.03 0.28
CA GLU A 23 17.84 -5.71 -0.05
C GLU A 23 16.76 -4.76 -0.57
N LEU A 24 15.81 -5.27 -1.35
CA LEU A 24 14.65 -4.51 -1.78
C LEU A 24 13.77 -4.12 -0.58
N VAL A 25 13.59 -5.01 0.39
CA VAL A 25 12.81 -4.70 1.60
C VAL A 25 13.43 -3.54 2.39
N LYS A 26 14.76 -3.50 2.52
CA LYS A 26 15.45 -2.38 3.17
C LYS A 26 15.23 -1.06 2.45
N GLN A 27 15.32 -1.07 1.12
CA GLN A 27 15.08 0.14 0.31
C GLN A 27 13.63 0.61 0.45
N ILE A 28 12.66 -0.31 0.45
CA ILE A 28 11.25 0.00 0.70
C ILE A 28 11.04 0.60 2.10
N ASP A 29 11.69 0.04 3.13
CA ASP A 29 11.60 0.57 4.49
C ASP A 29 12.14 1.99 4.58
N GLU A 30 13.26 2.28 3.92
CA GLU A 30 13.84 3.62 3.90
C GLU A 30 12.94 4.61 3.16
N MET A 31 12.39 4.23 2.00
CA MET A 31 11.43 5.07 1.27
C MET A 31 10.15 5.32 2.09
N ALA A 32 9.64 4.30 2.79
CA ALA A 32 8.48 4.44 3.66
C ALA A 32 8.78 5.39 4.84
N ARG A 33 9.98 5.29 5.43
CA ARG A 33 10.45 6.19 6.49
C ARG A 33 10.53 7.64 6.00
N LEU A 34 11.09 7.87 4.82
CA LEU A 34 11.20 9.20 4.21
C LEU A 34 9.82 9.82 3.90
N ASP A 35 8.84 9.01 3.51
CA ASP A 35 7.44 9.44 3.30
C ASP A 35 6.61 9.50 4.61
N ASN A 36 7.23 9.25 5.77
CA ASN A 36 6.57 9.22 7.08
C ASN A 36 5.36 8.25 7.14
N ARG A 37 5.52 7.07 6.54
CA ARG A 37 4.52 6.00 6.49
C ARG A 37 5.10 4.66 6.94
N ASN A 38 4.22 3.72 7.29
CA ASN A 38 4.64 2.33 7.45
C ASN A 38 4.78 1.63 6.08
N ARG A 39 5.51 0.51 6.06
CA ARG A 39 5.79 -0.30 4.86
C ARG A 39 4.51 -0.64 4.07
N SER A 40 3.48 -1.15 4.72
CA SER A 40 2.24 -1.58 4.05
C SER A 40 1.51 -0.42 3.38
N ASN A 41 1.41 0.72 4.06
CA ASN A 41 0.79 1.94 3.52
C ASN A 41 1.60 2.50 2.36
N PHE A 42 2.93 2.50 2.47
CA PHE A 42 3.80 2.92 1.38
C PHE A 42 3.59 2.04 0.14
N ILE A 43 3.70 0.71 0.29
CA ILE A 43 3.50 -0.23 -0.82
C ILE A 43 2.11 -0.06 -1.45
N ALA A 44 1.05 0.03 -0.64
CA ALA A 44 -0.31 0.18 -1.15
C ALA A 44 -0.47 1.44 -2.01
N ASN A 45 0.06 2.58 -1.55
CA ASN A 45 0.00 3.84 -2.31
C ASN A 45 0.84 3.78 -3.59
N SER A 46 2.06 3.22 -3.52
CA SER A 46 2.92 3.08 -4.70
C SER A 46 2.26 2.21 -5.77
N LEU A 47 1.65 1.08 -5.38
CA LEU A 47 0.92 0.21 -6.30
C LEU A 47 -0.33 0.89 -6.85
N GLN A 48 -1.06 1.67 -6.04
CA GLN A 48 -2.21 2.41 -6.52
C GLN A 48 -1.82 3.46 -7.57
N ASN A 49 -0.75 4.21 -7.34
CA ASN A 49 -0.25 5.21 -8.29
C ASN A 49 0.21 4.56 -9.59
N LEU A 50 1.00 3.48 -9.49
CA LEU A 50 1.43 2.71 -10.65
C LEU A 50 0.24 2.18 -11.45
N ALA A 51 -0.78 1.64 -10.78
CA ALA A 51 -1.99 1.15 -11.44
C ALA A 51 -2.74 2.29 -12.16
N LYS A 52 -2.85 3.48 -11.55
CA LYS A 52 -3.47 4.66 -12.18
C LYS A 52 -2.70 5.08 -13.44
N GLU A 53 -1.38 5.12 -13.37
CA GLU A 53 -0.51 5.45 -14.50
C GLU A 53 -0.63 4.45 -15.64
N CYS A 54 -0.55 3.15 -15.33
CA CYS A 54 -0.62 2.09 -16.34
C CYS A 54 -2.01 1.93 -16.97
N LEU A 55 -3.08 2.13 -16.20
CA LEU A 55 -4.45 1.93 -16.66
C LEU A 55 -5.11 3.23 -17.14
N GLY A 56 -4.38 4.36 -17.14
CA GLY A 56 -4.92 5.65 -17.57
C GLY A 56 -6.08 6.16 -16.72
N VAL A 57 -6.18 5.71 -15.46
CA VAL A 57 -7.20 6.20 -14.51
C VAL A 57 -6.72 7.53 -13.94
N ALA A 58 -6.57 8.52 -14.82
CA ALA A 58 -6.40 9.90 -14.44
C ALA A 58 -7.68 10.32 -13.72
N ASP A 59 -7.58 10.56 -12.42
CA ASP A 59 -8.61 11.24 -11.64
C ASP A 59 -9.00 12.49 -12.43
N SER A 60 -10.19 12.49 -13.02
CA SER A 60 -10.87 13.69 -13.50
C SER A 60 -11.21 14.51 -12.26
N LYS A 61 -10.20 15.11 -11.62
CA LYS A 61 -10.42 16.15 -10.62
C LYS A 61 -11.00 17.33 -11.37
N LYS A 62 -12.33 17.31 -11.44
CA LYS A 62 -13.25 18.42 -11.62
C LYS A 62 -12.58 19.71 -11.13
N LYS A 63 -12.05 20.51 -12.08
CA LYS A 63 -11.83 21.93 -11.82
C LYS A 63 -13.22 22.55 -11.72
N ILE A 64 -13.69 22.71 -10.50
CA ILE A 64 -14.74 23.66 -10.16
C ILE A 64 -13.99 24.92 -9.73
N GLY A 65 -14.23 26.04 -10.41
CA GLY A 65 -13.69 27.36 -10.08
C GLY A 65 -12.74 27.87 -11.14
#